data_AF-A0A563CW63-F1
#
_entry.id   AF-A0A563CW63-F1
#
_cell.length_a   1.000
_cell.length_b   1.000
_cell.length_c   1.000
_cell.angle_alpha   90.00
_cell.angle_beta   90.00
_cell.angle_gamma   90.00
#
_symmetry.space_group_name_H-M   'P 1'
#
loop_
_entity.id
_entity.type
_entity.pdbx_description
1 polymer ?
#
loop_
_entity_poly.entity_id
_entity_poly.type
_entity_poly.pdbx_seq_one_letter_code
_entity_poly.pdbx_strand_id
1 'polypeptide(L)'
;MNSVSRIASGSNLPVFLTGDYNAKDGSPTLTSGILPSGFSDTYTLAKNKAFDNNTRSSYNGFSLSRELSYGENRIDHIFASNGKNITINTYRIVSTKYGNSYASDHNAIQADAVIASSATPNPSGVPTGTNTRKPTIKPPNTGARVVQSTTPTIIIAIISITLLATARKK
;
A
#
# COMPACT_ATOMS: atom_id res chain seq x y z
N MET A 1 -0.22 22.56 9.08
CA MET A 1 -0.12 21.13 8.67
C MET A 1 -0.85 20.29 9.69
N ASN A 2 -1.80 19.45 9.26
CA ASN A 2 -2.45 18.50 10.16
C ASN A 2 -1.50 17.31 10.50
N SER A 3 -1.83 16.52 11.52
CA SER A 3 -1.00 15.40 11.97
C SER A 3 -0.73 14.36 10.88
N VAL A 4 -1.69 14.12 9.99
CA VAL A 4 -1.58 13.16 8.88
C VAL A 4 -0.60 13.65 7.81
N SER A 5 -0.65 14.94 7.47
CA SER A 5 0.28 15.57 6.53
C SER A 5 1.72 15.49 7.02
N ARG A 6 1.95 15.58 8.33
CA ARG A 6 3.29 15.42 8.93
C ARG A 6 3.82 13.99 8.80
N ILE A 7 2.94 12.98 8.77
CA ILE A 7 3.34 11.59 8.56
C ILE A 7 3.79 11.39 7.11
N ALA A 8 3.06 11.95 6.14
CA ALA A 8 3.42 11.86 4.73
C ALA A 8 4.72 12.61 4.38
N SER A 9 4.91 13.80 4.95
CA SER A 9 6.03 14.69 4.61
C SER A 9 7.25 14.53 5.51
N GLY A 10 7.07 14.05 6.75
CA GLY A 10 8.09 14.10 7.80
C GLY A 10 9.16 13.01 7.71
N SER A 11 8.96 11.98 6.89
CA SER A 11 9.97 10.95 6.65
C SER A 11 10.25 10.79 5.15
N ASN A 12 11.50 10.54 4.79
CA ASN A 12 11.86 10.07 3.44
C ASN A 12 11.47 8.61 3.19
N LEU A 13 10.74 8.00 4.13
CA LEU A 13 10.32 6.62 4.07
C LEU A 13 8.96 6.51 3.38
N PRO A 14 8.71 5.39 2.68
CA PRO A 14 7.37 5.02 2.25
C PRO A 14 6.49 4.72 3.47
N VAL A 15 5.27 5.23 3.48
CA VAL A 15 4.30 5.01 4.56
C VAL A 15 3.02 4.44 3.99
N PHE A 16 2.45 3.46 4.70
CA PHE A 16 1.10 2.98 4.48
C PHE A 16 0.22 3.31 5.68
N LEU A 17 -0.98 3.80 5.44
CA LEU A 17 -2.01 3.96 6.46
C LEU A 17 -3.08 2.90 6.24
N THR A 18 -3.42 2.18 7.30
CA THR A 18 -4.25 0.98 7.24
C THR A 18 -5.30 1.03 8.33
N GLY A 19 -6.53 0.64 8.03
CA GLY A 19 -7.53 0.36 9.05
C GLY A 19 -8.97 0.47 8.56
N ASP A 20 -9.89 0.24 9.51
CA ASP A 20 -11.30 0.60 9.39
C ASP A 20 -11.46 2.11 9.66
N TYR A 21 -11.84 2.86 8.63
CA TYR A 21 -12.08 4.30 8.73
C TYR A 21 -13.55 4.62 9.02
N ASN A 22 -14.44 3.62 9.03
CA ASN A 22 -15.90 3.79 9.07
C ASN A 22 -16.43 4.80 8.04
N ALA A 23 -15.71 4.95 6.92
CA ALA A 23 -15.92 6.03 5.97
C ALA A 23 -15.89 5.46 4.56
N LYS A 24 -16.96 5.65 3.80
CA LYS A 24 -17.06 5.14 2.42
C LYS A 24 -16.20 5.97 1.47
N ASP A 25 -15.97 5.41 0.28
CA ASP A 25 -15.44 6.13 -0.88
C ASP A 25 -16.18 7.47 -1.06
N GLY A 26 -15.41 8.55 -1.23
CA GLY A 26 -15.95 9.91 -1.41
C GLY A 26 -16.33 10.65 -0.13
N SER A 27 -16.34 10.00 1.03
CA SER A 27 -16.66 10.67 2.31
C SER A 27 -15.65 11.77 2.66
N PRO A 28 -16.07 12.83 3.40
CA PRO A 28 -15.18 13.94 3.78
C PRO A 28 -13.95 13.52 4.58
N THR A 29 -14.04 12.46 5.39
CA THR A 29 -12.91 11.87 6.11
C THR A 29 -11.77 11.53 5.14
N LEU A 30 -12.10 10.98 3.98
CA LEU A 30 -11.13 10.60 2.97
C LEU A 30 -10.78 11.78 2.06
N THR A 31 -11.79 12.46 1.50
CA THR A 31 -11.61 13.47 0.45
C THR A 31 -11.06 14.80 0.95
N SER A 32 -11.37 15.19 2.19
CA SER A 32 -10.87 16.42 2.81
C SER A 32 -9.80 16.16 3.89
N GLY A 33 -9.68 14.91 4.35
CA GLY A 33 -8.73 14.52 5.40
C GLY A 33 -7.49 13.81 4.86
N ILE A 34 -7.65 12.53 4.48
CA ILE A 34 -6.51 11.65 4.15
C ILE A 34 -5.87 11.99 2.81
N LEU A 35 -6.66 12.07 1.72
CA LEU A 35 -6.12 12.23 0.37
C LEU A 35 -5.35 13.54 0.18
N PRO A 36 -5.85 14.71 0.62
CA PRO A 36 -5.10 15.97 0.51
C PRO A 36 -3.85 16.00 1.39
N SER A 37 -3.74 15.10 2.37
CA SER A 37 -2.59 15.01 3.28
C SER A 37 -1.38 14.26 2.69
N GLY A 38 -1.37 14.02 1.37
CA GLY A 38 -0.23 13.41 0.67
C GLY A 38 -0.29 11.89 0.59
N PHE A 39 -1.50 11.32 0.60
CA PHE A 39 -1.74 9.90 0.46
C PHE A 39 -2.63 9.62 -0.76
N SER A 40 -2.47 8.43 -1.34
CA SER A 40 -3.32 7.90 -2.40
C SER A 40 -3.90 6.57 -1.98
N ASP A 41 -5.13 6.29 -2.39
CA ASP A 41 -5.79 5.02 -2.10
C ASP A 41 -5.20 3.89 -2.94
N THR A 42 -4.74 2.82 -2.28
CA THR A 42 -4.14 1.68 -2.99
C THR A 42 -5.13 0.95 -3.88
N TYR A 43 -6.43 0.99 -3.58
CA TYR A 43 -7.47 0.48 -4.49
C TYR A 43 -7.41 1.20 -5.84
N THR A 44 -7.32 2.53 -5.82
CA THR A 44 -7.22 3.34 -7.04
C THR A 44 -5.90 3.12 -7.76
N LEU A 45 -4.79 3.02 -7.02
CA LEU A 45 -3.44 2.83 -7.59
C LEU A 45 -3.18 1.43 -8.17
N ALA A 46 -3.91 0.41 -7.74
CA ALA A 46 -3.62 -0.96 -8.10
C ALA A 46 -3.82 -1.25 -9.59
N LYS A 47 -2.80 -1.82 -10.23
CA LYS A 47 -2.84 -2.29 -11.63
C LYS A 47 -3.89 -3.38 -11.83
N ASN A 48 -3.94 -4.33 -10.90
CA ASN A 48 -4.92 -5.41 -10.89
C ASN A 48 -5.80 -5.33 -9.63
N LYS A 49 -7.08 -5.62 -9.79
CA LYS A 49 -8.04 -5.71 -8.69
C LYS A 49 -8.61 -7.12 -8.68
N ALA A 50 -8.49 -7.80 -7.56
CA ALA A 50 -9.00 -9.16 -7.37
C ALA A 50 -10.04 -9.15 -6.25
N PHE A 51 -11.10 -9.93 -6.41
CA PHE A 51 -12.14 -10.03 -5.40
C PHE A 51 -12.53 -11.50 -5.27
N ASP A 52 -12.51 -12.04 -4.05
CA ASP A 52 -12.90 -13.43 -3.79
C ASP A 52 -14.40 -13.67 -4.05
N ASN A 53 -15.17 -12.59 -4.00
CA ASN A 53 -16.58 -12.53 -4.35
C ASN A 53 -16.81 -11.35 -5.32
N ASN A 54 -17.99 -11.24 -5.91
CA ASN A 54 -18.31 -10.18 -6.87
C ASN A 54 -18.56 -8.80 -6.21
N THR A 55 -17.95 -8.52 -5.05
CA THR A 55 -18.10 -7.24 -4.35
C THR A 55 -16.76 -6.65 -3.92
N ARG A 56 -16.70 -5.32 -3.94
CA ARG A 56 -15.60 -4.53 -3.38
C ARG A 56 -15.81 -4.19 -1.89
N SER A 57 -16.84 -4.76 -1.26
CA SER A 57 -17.20 -4.47 0.13
C SER A 57 -16.18 -5.06 1.10
N SER A 58 -15.66 -4.21 1.99
CA SER A 58 -14.84 -4.66 3.11
C SER A 58 -15.68 -5.02 4.34
N TYR A 59 -16.96 -4.65 4.38
CA TYR A 59 -17.88 -4.99 5.48
C TYR A 59 -18.92 -6.02 5.04
N ASN A 60 -19.03 -7.13 5.78
CA ASN A 60 -19.97 -8.22 5.55
C ASN A 60 -21.00 -8.39 6.70
N GLY A 61 -20.73 -7.83 7.89
CA GLY A 61 -21.66 -7.86 9.03
C GLY A 61 -22.06 -9.27 9.48
N PHE A 62 -21.20 -10.27 9.27
CA PHE A 62 -21.47 -11.70 9.47
C PHE A 62 -22.64 -12.28 8.67
N SER A 63 -23.12 -11.59 7.63
CA SER A 63 -24.30 -12.03 6.88
C SER A 63 -23.94 -12.57 5.50
N LEU A 64 -24.29 -13.83 5.24
CA LEU A 64 -24.16 -14.46 3.93
C LEU A 64 -25.07 -13.82 2.87
N SER A 65 -26.21 -13.25 3.26
CA SER A 65 -27.11 -12.55 2.33
C SER A 65 -26.64 -11.13 2.00
N ARG A 66 -25.71 -10.57 2.78
CA ARG A 66 -25.11 -9.25 2.53
C ARG A 66 -24.10 -9.26 1.39
N GLU A 67 -23.64 -10.43 0.95
CA GLU A 67 -22.69 -10.59 -0.15
C GLU A 67 -23.21 -10.04 -1.49
N LEU A 68 -24.53 -9.92 -1.65
CA LEU A 68 -25.19 -9.51 -2.89
C LEU A 68 -26.01 -8.22 -2.79
N SER A 69 -26.22 -7.68 -1.58
CA SER A 69 -27.27 -6.67 -1.32
C SER A 69 -26.74 -5.31 -0.87
N TYR A 70 -25.49 -5.23 -0.40
CA TYR A 70 -24.87 -3.94 -0.08
C TYR A 70 -23.91 -3.51 -1.18
N GLY A 71 -24.31 -2.46 -1.90
CA GLY A 71 -23.41 -1.73 -2.79
C GLY A 71 -22.13 -1.32 -2.06
N GLU A 72 -21.00 -1.46 -2.75
CA GLU A 72 -19.71 -0.80 -2.57
C GLU A 72 -19.39 -0.21 -1.17
N ASN A 73 -19.55 -0.99 -0.10
CA ASN A 73 -19.24 -0.57 1.27
C ASN A 73 -17.77 -0.85 1.59
N ARG A 74 -16.88 -0.15 0.92
CA ARG A 74 -15.46 -0.13 1.28
C ARG A 74 -15.27 0.92 2.37
N ILE A 75 -15.10 0.46 3.60
CA ILE A 75 -14.85 1.30 4.79
C ILE A 75 -13.49 1.01 5.43
N ASP A 76 -12.87 -0.10 5.04
CA ASP A 76 -11.48 -0.43 5.32
C ASP A 76 -10.62 0.04 4.15
N HIS A 77 -9.51 0.72 4.44
CA HIS A 77 -8.64 1.28 3.42
C HIS A 77 -7.17 1.01 3.72
N ILE A 78 -6.40 0.83 2.64
CA ILE A 78 -4.94 0.96 2.65
C ILE A 78 -4.62 2.19 1.79
N PHE A 79 -3.98 3.19 2.39
CA PHE A 79 -3.44 4.34 1.69
C PHE A 79 -1.92 4.27 1.62
N ALA A 80 -1.33 4.73 0.52
CA ALA A 80 0.11 4.81 0.33
C ALA A 80 0.56 6.27 0.22
N SER A 81 1.68 6.62 0.85
CA SER A 81 2.26 7.97 0.77
C SER A 81 2.70 8.31 -0.65
N ASN A 82 2.34 9.50 -1.11
CA ASN A 82 2.67 9.98 -2.45
C ASN A 82 4.17 10.25 -2.62
N GLY A 83 4.69 10.07 -3.84
CA GLY A 83 6.06 10.45 -4.19
C GLY A 83 7.17 9.59 -3.56
N LYS A 84 6.84 8.40 -3.02
CA LYS A 84 7.80 7.48 -2.37
C LYS A 84 8.16 6.24 -3.20
N ASN A 85 8.03 6.32 -4.52
CA ASN A 85 8.31 5.20 -5.45
C ASN A 85 7.59 3.89 -5.08
N ILE A 86 6.37 4.00 -4.60
CA ILE A 86 5.51 2.86 -4.26
C ILE A 86 4.69 2.51 -5.50
N THR A 87 4.81 1.27 -5.96
CA THR A 87 3.95 0.70 -7.01
C THR A 87 3.00 -0.30 -6.39
N ILE A 88 1.69 -0.14 -6.61
CA ILE A 88 0.68 -1.12 -6.18
C ILE A 88 0.37 -2.05 -7.35
N ASN A 89 0.76 -3.32 -7.24
CA ASN A 89 0.55 -4.30 -8.28
C ASN A 89 -0.85 -4.89 -8.23
N THR A 90 -1.30 -5.27 -7.03
CA THR A 90 -2.61 -5.89 -6.83
C THR A 90 -3.27 -5.32 -5.58
N TYR A 91 -4.59 -5.12 -5.67
CA TYR A 91 -5.47 -4.90 -4.53
C TYR A 91 -6.49 -6.03 -4.48
N ARG A 92 -6.72 -6.61 -3.30
CA ARG A 92 -7.66 -7.72 -3.12
C ARG A 92 -8.59 -7.53 -1.93
N ILE A 93 -9.87 -7.84 -2.12
CA ILE A 93 -10.79 -8.15 -1.02
C ILE A 93 -10.76 -9.66 -0.79
N VAL A 94 -10.33 -10.07 0.40
CA VAL A 94 -10.23 -11.47 0.82
C VAL A 94 -11.43 -11.79 1.70
N SER A 95 -12.39 -12.52 1.15
CA SER A 95 -13.65 -12.87 1.80
C SER A 95 -13.72 -14.36 2.15
N THR A 96 -12.57 -14.93 2.54
CA THR A 96 -12.48 -16.36 2.89
C THR A 96 -13.45 -16.71 4.02
N LYS A 97 -14.15 -17.84 3.86
CA LYS A 97 -15.10 -18.38 4.82
C LYS A 97 -14.57 -19.69 5.39
N TYR A 98 -14.98 -20.00 6.62
CA TYR A 98 -14.81 -21.32 7.23
C TYR A 98 -16.20 -21.96 7.33
N GLY A 99 -16.53 -22.80 6.35
CA GLY A 99 -17.90 -23.28 6.14
C GLY A 99 -18.83 -22.12 5.77
N ASN A 100 -19.90 -21.95 6.54
CA ASN A 100 -20.91 -20.90 6.34
C ASN A 100 -20.68 -19.65 7.21
N SER A 101 -19.46 -19.46 7.71
CA SER A 101 -19.13 -18.35 8.60
C SER A 101 -17.93 -17.56 8.08
N TYR A 102 -18.06 -16.23 8.13
CA TYR A 102 -16.91 -15.33 7.95
C TYR A 102 -16.04 -15.35 9.20
N ALA A 103 -14.73 -15.17 9.01
CA ALA A 103 -13.78 -15.04 10.12
C ALA A 103 -13.95 -13.73 10.92
N SER A 104 -14.52 -12.70 10.31
CA SER A 104 -14.80 -11.37 10.87
C SER A 104 -16.00 -10.74 10.15
N ASP A 105 -16.65 -9.75 10.77
CA ASP A 105 -17.67 -8.94 10.09
C ASP A 105 -17.08 -8.01 9.03
N HIS A 106 -15.75 -7.95 8.97
CA HIS A 106 -14.99 -7.32 7.89
C HIS A 106 -14.23 -8.37 7.07
N ASN A 107 -14.27 -8.21 5.75
CA ASN A 107 -13.37 -8.91 4.83
C ASN A 107 -11.98 -8.26 4.92
N ALA A 108 -10.94 -9.08 4.88
CA ALA A 108 -9.58 -8.58 4.84
C ALA A 108 -9.32 -7.84 3.51
N ILE A 109 -8.49 -6.81 3.56
CA ILE A 109 -8.01 -6.12 2.37
C ILE A 109 -6.49 -6.32 2.27
N GLN A 110 -6.03 -6.65 1.07
CA GLN A 110 -4.63 -6.90 0.77
C GLN A 110 -4.17 -5.99 -0.35
N ALA A 111 -2.96 -5.43 -0.22
CA ALA A 111 -2.28 -4.75 -1.30
C ALA A 111 -0.85 -5.30 -1.46
N ASP A 112 -0.51 -5.67 -2.69
CA ASP A 112 0.82 -6.10 -3.05
C ASP A 112 1.59 -4.91 -3.60
N ALA A 113 2.61 -4.46 -2.87
CA ALA A 113 3.37 -3.27 -3.19
C ALA A 113 4.84 -3.59 -3.47
N VAL A 114 5.42 -2.82 -4.39
CA VAL A 114 6.87 -2.79 -4.63
C VAL A 114 7.35 -1.40 -4.31
N ILE A 115 8.41 -1.32 -3.51
CA ILE A 115 9.06 -0.07 -3.15
C ILE A 115 10.43 -0.08 -3.81
N ALA A 116 10.61 0.76 -4.83
CA ALA A 116 11.92 0.92 -5.41
C ALA A 116 12.81 1.69 -4.42
N SER A 117 14.00 1.16 -4.11
CA SER A 117 15.03 1.93 -3.42
C SER A 117 15.32 3.16 -4.27
N SER A 118 15.18 4.36 -3.69
CA SER A 118 15.83 5.53 -4.29
C SER A 118 17.30 5.19 -4.44
N ALA A 119 17.86 5.35 -5.64
CA ALA A 119 19.29 5.22 -5.83
C ALA A 119 19.97 6.05 -4.74
N THR A 120 20.74 5.40 -3.87
CA THR A 120 21.66 6.11 -2.99
C THR A 120 22.44 7.08 -3.88
N PRO A 121 22.48 8.40 -3.57
CA PRO A 121 23.42 9.27 -4.23
C PRO A 121 24.78 8.59 -4.14
N ASN A 122 25.43 8.38 -5.28
CA ASN A 122 26.74 7.78 -5.32
C ASN A 122 27.63 8.53 -4.29
N PRO A 123 28.15 7.88 -3.23
CA PRO A 123 28.91 8.58 -2.20
C PRO A 123 30.26 9.09 -2.71
N SER A 124 30.64 8.82 -3.96
CA SER A 124 31.81 9.44 -4.57
C SER A 124 31.46 10.82 -5.14
N GLY A 125 31.34 11.80 -4.25
CA GLY A 125 31.50 13.22 -4.54
C GLY A 125 32.93 13.56 -4.96
N VAL A 126 33.53 12.78 -5.87
CA VAL A 126 34.80 13.13 -6.49
C VAL A 126 34.46 14.03 -7.68
N PRO A 127 34.85 15.32 -7.66
CA PRO A 127 34.73 16.16 -8.84
C PRO A 127 35.54 15.50 -9.95
N THR A 128 34.92 15.24 -11.10
CA THR A 128 35.67 14.87 -12.32
C THR A 128 36.42 16.12 -12.79
N GLY A 129 37.53 16.41 -12.13
CA GLY A 129 38.54 17.34 -12.59
C GLY A 129 39.24 16.77 -13.82
N THR A 130 39.40 17.61 -14.82
CA THR A 130 40.16 17.35 -16.04
C THR A 130 41.58 16.90 -15.72
N ASN A 131 41.97 15.69 -16.15
CA ASN A 131 43.38 15.35 -16.27
C ASN A 131 43.65 14.59 -17.57
N THR A 132 44.42 15.24 -18.41
CA THR A 132 44.94 14.79 -19.70
C THR A 132 45.91 13.62 -19.51
N ARG A 133 45.63 12.46 -20.11
CA ARG A 133 46.64 11.48 -20.53
C ARG A 133 46.09 10.53 -21.61
N LYS A 134 46.84 10.42 -22.72
CA LYS A 134 46.64 9.53 -23.89
C LYS A 134 46.76 8.03 -23.48
N PRO A 135 46.25 7.07 -24.28
CA PRO A 135 45.72 5.79 -23.82
C PRO A 135 46.80 4.71 -23.71
N THR A 136 46.62 3.79 -22.76
CA THR A 136 47.21 2.45 -22.81
C THR A 136 46.06 1.46 -22.90
N ILE A 137 45.97 0.75 -24.03
CA ILE A 137 44.96 -0.30 -24.25
C ILE A 137 45.35 -1.49 -23.37
N LYS A 138 44.47 -1.86 -22.44
CA LYS A 138 44.50 -3.14 -21.72
C LYS A 138 43.20 -3.88 -22.05
N PRO A 139 43.24 -5.19 -22.38
CA PRO A 139 42.06 -5.92 -22.84
C PRO A 139 40.96 -5.98 -21.77
N PRO A 140 39.68 -6.10 -22.16
CA PRO A 140 38.57 -6.08 -21.22
C PRO A 140 38.54 -7.37 -20.41
N ASN A 141 38.74 -7.26 -19.09
CA ASN A 141 38.30 -8.28 -18.16
C ASN A 141 36.76 -8.28 -18.15
N THR A 142 36.16 -9.26 -18.82
CA THR A 142 34.72 -9.56 -18.88
C THR A 142 34.19 -10.14 -17.57
N GLY A 143 34.47 -9.46 -16.46
CA GLY A 143 33.84 -9.72 -15.17
C GLY A 143 32.68 -8.76 -14.93
N ALA A 144 31.64 -8.81 -15.77
CA ALA A 144 30.41 -8.10 -15.49
C ALA A 144 29.77 -8.71 -14.25
N ARG A 145 30.02 -8.11 -13.08
CA ARG A 145 29.30 -8.43 -11.85
C ARG A 145 27.84 -8.05 -12.07
N VAL A 146 27.01 -9.05 -12.36
CA VAL A 146 25.56 -8.89 -12.40
C VAL A 146 25.13 -8.48 -11.00
N VAL A 147 24.91 -7.19 -10.79
CA VAL A 147 24.22 -6.69 -9.60
C VAL A 147 22.76 -7.03 -9.81
N GLN A 148 22.34 -8.19 -9.33
CA GLN A 148 20.95 -8.61 -9.33
C GLN A 148 20.19 -7.66 -8.40
N SER A 149 19.55 -6.65 -8.97
CA SER A 149 18.63 -5.75 -8.25
C SER A 149 17.40 -6.55 -7.86
N THR A 150 17.42 -7.18 -6.70
CA THR A 150 16.22 -7.75 -6.10
C THR A 150 15.36 -6.59 -5.60
N THR A 151 14.42 -6.13 -6.41
CA THR A 151 13.45 -5.13 -5.97
C THR A 151 12.61 -5.76 -4.85
N PRO A 152 12.62 -5.23 -3.62
CA PRO A 152 11.87 -5.82 -2.52
C PRO A 152 10.36 -5.67 -2.78
N THR A 153 9.66 -6.81 -2.75
CA THR A 153 8.20 -6.85 -2.71
C THR A 153 7.76 -6.87 -1.25
N ILE A 154 6.88 -5.95 -0.87
CA ILE A 154 6.26 -5.91 0.46
C ILE A 154 4.78 -6.24 0.27
N ILE A 155 4.33 -7.30 0.96
CA ILE A 155 2.92 -7.67 1.02
C ILE A 155 2.34 -7.05 2.28
N ILE A 156 1.32 -6.21 2.14
CA ILE A 156 0.59 -5.62 3.26
C ILE A 156 -0.79 -6.25 3.30
N ALA A 157 -1.03 -7.05 4.33
CA ALA A 157 -2.32 -7.65 4.62
C ALA A 157 -2.89 -7.04 5.90
N ILE A 158 -4.12 -6.52 5.83
CA ILE A 158 -4.87 -6.10 7.02
C ILE A 158 -5.81 -7.22 7.44
N ILE A 159 -5.72 -7.64 8.70
CA ILE A 159 -6.78 -8.37 9.40
C ILE A 159 -7.47 -7.33 10.28
N SER A 160 -8.66 -6.86 9.88
CA SER A 160 -9.45 -5.95 10.72
C SER A 160 -9.95 -6.73 11.94
N ILE A 161 -9.37 -6.42 13.12
CA ILE A 161 -9.84 -6.91 14.41
C ILE A 161 -10.83 -5.90 14.95
N THR A 162 -12.12 -6.21 14.86
CA THR A 162 -13.14 -5.44 15.58
C THR A 162 -13.01 -5.76 17.07
N LEU A 163 -12.53 -4.80 17.88
CA LEU A 163 -12.65 -4.89 19.33
C LEU A 163 -14.14 -4.69 19.66
N LEU A 164 -14.84 -5.78 19.98
CA LEU A 164 -16.22 -5.72 20.43
C LEU A 164 -16.24 -5.06 21.81
N ALA A 165 -16.36 -3.73 21.86
CA ALA A 165 -16.69 -3.02 23.09
C ALA A 165 -18.11 -3.42 23.49
N THR A 166 -18.22 -4.42 24.36
CA THR A 166 -19.50 -4.83 24.94
C THR A 166 -19.97 -3.67 25.83
N ALA A 167 -20.78 -2.76 25.27
CA ALA A 167 -21.55 -1.83 26.07
C ALA A 167 -22.54 -2.67 26.88
N ARG A 168 -22.18 -2.96 28.14
CA ARG A 168 -23.14 -3.49 29.11
C ARG A 168 -24.27 -2.48 29.22
N LYS A 169 -25.45 -2.84 28.71
CA LYS A 169 -26.68 -2.12 29.01
C LYS A 169 -26.83 -2.05 30.53
N LYS A 170 -27.02 -0.84 31.06
CA LYS A 170 -27.63 -0.64 32.38
C LYS A 170 -29.14 -0.82 32.25
#